data_AF-A0A2H9LJW8-F1
#
_entry.id   AF-A0A2H9LJW8-F1
#
_cell.length_a   1.000
_cell.length_b   1.000
_cell.length_c   1.000
_cell.angle_alpha   90.00
_cell.angle_beta   90.00
_cell.angle_gamma   90.00
#
_symmetry.space_group_name_H-M   'P 1'
#
loop_
_entity.id
_entity.type
_entity.pdbx_description
1 polymer ?
#
loop_
_entity_poly.entity_id
_entity_poly.type
_entity_poly.pdbx_seq_one_letter_code
_entity_poly.pdbx_strand_id
1 'polypeptide(L)'
;MEIEPLISGSKWSMIHLLSEKSRSPTELAEKTGTSIANISQQLRLLEVAGIVKKERCGSREKGKPHMLFSLNGDTAYIAAICSGFSEKKMIPADAHHQAVLRIWMLTSPEMHLSLERFYLEAEKILGVSSIAANPDSKKIMVIAKDKDSEKKVSEIKTDLEVTVAGEKQAGRMPAGYACIYSR
;
A
#
# COMPACT_ATOMS: atom_id res chain seq x y z
N MET A 1 18.82 9.31 -12.81
CA MET A 1 17.84 10.40 -12.57
C MET A 1 17.54 10.37 -11.08
N GLU A 2 17.65 11.49 -10.38
CA GLU A 2 17.26 11.56 -8.96
C GLU A 2 15.74 11.43 -8.85
N ILE A 3 15.27 10.58 -7.94
CA ILE A 3 13.85 10.22 -7.81
C ILE A 3 13.12 11.18 -6.86
N GLU A 4 13.81 11.86 -5.93
CA GLU A 4 13.18 12.78 -4.97
C GLU A 4 12.32 13.86 -5.62
N PRO A 5 12.74 14.53 -6.72
CA PRO A 5 11.91 15.54 -7.35
C PRO A 5 10.59 14.96 -7.86
N LEU A 6 10.54 13.66 -8.15
CA LEU A 6 9.36 12.94 -8.65
C LEU A 6 8.38 12.55 -7.54
N ILE A 7 8.85 12.49 -6.29
CA ILE A 7 8.06 12.11 -5.10
C ILE A 7 7.82 13.37 -4.24
N SER A 8 7.33 14.44 -4.87
CA SER A 8 7.00 15.67 -4.16
C SER A 8 5.81 16.40 -4.79
N GLY A 9 5.06 17.11 -3.94
CA GLY A 9 3.97 18.00 -4.34
C GLY A 9 2.94 17.34 -5.25
N SER A 10 2.67 17.98 -6.39
CA SER A 10 1.65 17.53 -7.37
C SER A 10 1.89 16.14 -7.92
N LYS A 11 3.14 15.69 -8.05
CA LYS A 11 3.45 14.34 -8.55
C LYS A 11 3.06 13.26 -7.55
N TRP A 12 3.23 13.53 -6.25
CA TRP A 12 2.76 12.64 -5.19
C TRP A 12 1.25 12.47 -5.21
N SER A 13 0.50 13.57 -5.38
CA SER A 13 -0.97 13.52 -5.50
C SER A 13 -1.42 12.64 -6.67
N MET A 14 -0.72 12.71 -7.81
CA MET A 14 -1.01 11.83 -8.94
C MET A 14 -0.69 10.36 -8.64
N ILE A 15 0.46 10.06 -8.03
CA ILE A 15 0.83 8.69 -7.63
C ILE A 15 -0.22 8.13 -6.67
N HIS A 16 -0.63 8.92 -5.68
CA HIS A 16 -1.68 8.53 -4.74
C HIS A 16 -2.99 8.21 -5.45
N LEU A 17 -3.46 9.09 -6.35
CA LEU A 17 -4.63 8.78 -7.17
C LEU A 17 -4.41 7.47 -7.94
N LEU A 18 -3.33 7.35 -8.69
CA LEU A 18 -3.03 6.15 -9.51
C LEU A 18 -2.91 4.85 -8.70
N SER A 19 -2.58 4.91 -7.41
CA SER A 19 -2.59 3.74 -6.52
C SER A 19 -4.00 3.18 -6.25
N GLU A 20 -5.05 4.01 -6.37
CA GLU A 20 -6.43 3.59 -6.16
C GLU A 20 -7.03 2.93 -7.41
N LYS A 21 -6.76 3.52 -8.58
CA LYS A 21 -7.25 3.03 -9.88
C LYS A 21 -6.52 3.69 -11.05
N SER A 22 -6.50 2.98 -12.18
CA SER A 22 -6.04 3.53 -13.45
C SER A 22 -6.85 4.77 -13.85
N ARG A 23 -6.19 5.81 -14.35
CA ARG A 23 -6.82 7.08 -14.74
C ARG A 23 -6.24 7.65 -16.02
N SER A 24 -7.06 8.42 -16.71
CA SER A 24 -6.65 9.22 -17.87
C SER A 24 -6.05 10.57 -17.46
N PRO A 25 -5.29 11.23 -18.35
CA PRO A 25 -4.78 12.58 -18.09
C PRO A 25 -5.86 13.61 -17.77
N THR A 26 -7.04 13.50 -18.39
CA THR A 26 -8.17 14.41 -18.17
C THR A 26 -8.73 14.25 -16.75
N GLU A 27 -8.95 13.02 -16.30
CA GLU A 27 -9.44 12.75 -14.93
C GLU A 27 -8.43 13.20 -13.85
N LEU A 28 -7.13 13.01 -14.12
CA LEU A 28 -6.08 13.48 -13.22
C LEU A 28 -6.03 15.01 -13.17
N ALA A 29 -6.17 15.68 -14.30
CA ALA A 29 -6.22 17.15 -14.38
C ALA A 29 -7.39 17.72 -13.57
N GLU A 30 -8.57 17.12 -13.72
CA GLU A 30 -9.77 17.49 -12.96
C GLU A 30 -9.56 17.31 -11.45
N LYS A 31 -9.09 16.13 -11.01
CA LYS A 31 -8.92 15.82 -9.59
C LYS A 31 -7.80 16.60 -8.90
N THR A 32 -6.78 17.02 -9.64
CA THR A 32 -5.64 17.77 -9.09
C THR A 32 -5.77 19.28 -9.28
N GLY A 33 -6.80 19.75 -10.01
CA GLY A 33 -7.01 21.17 -10.29
C GLY A 33 -5.90 21.78 -11.15
N THR A 34 -5.33 21.02 -12.09
CA THR A 34 -4.23 21.49 -12.96
C THR A 34 -4.51 21.26 -14.45
N SER A 35 -3.65 21.76 -15.33
CA SER A 35 -3.84 21.61 -16.77
C SER A 35 -3.47 20.22 -17.29
N ILE A 36 -4.16 19.75 -18.34
CA ILE A 36 -3.85 18.47 -19.01
C ILE A 36 -2.41 18.45 -19.54
N ALA A 37 -1.89 19.58 -20.01
CA ALA A 37 -0.51 19.71 -20.47
C ALA A 37 0.49 19.45 -19.34
N ASN A 38 0.28 20.03 -18.15
CA ASN A 38 1.11 19.79 -16.98
C ASN A 38 1.02 18.31 -16.55
N ILE A 39 -0.18 17.74 -16.46
CA ILE A 39 -0.35 16.31 -16.18
C ILE A 39 0.42 15.43 -17.17
N SER A 40 0.30 15.73 -18.47
CA SER A 40 0.95 14.94 -19.51
C SER A 40 2.48 14.99 -19.42
N GLN A 41 3.04 16.15 -19.09
CA GLN A 41 4.47 16.30 -18.83
C GLN A 41 4.89 15.49 -17.60
N GLN A 42 4.15 15.58 -16.49
CA GLN A 42 4.48 14.88 -15.26
C GLN A 42 4.36 13.36 -15.40
N LEU A 43 3.32 12.85 -16.08
CA LEU A 43 3.15 11.44 -16.37
C LEU A 43 4.29 10.88 -17.23
N ARG A 44 4.79 11.64 -18.20
CA ARG A 44 5.94 11.24 -19.01
C ARG A 44 7.21 11.09 -18.15
N LEU A 45 7.41 11.98 -17.18
CA LEU A 45 8.55 11.87 -16.24
C LEU A 45 8.42 10.63 -15.35
N LEU A 46 7.22 10.36 -14.83
CA LEU A 46 6.95 9.17 -14.01
C LEU A 46 7.08 7.87 -14.82
N GLU A 47 6.72 7.89 -16.11
CA GLU A 47 6.86 6.76 -17.02
C GLU A 47 8.33 6.45 -17.30
N VAL A 48 9.13 7.49 -17.59
CA VAL A 48 10.60 7.35 -17.76
C VAL A 48 11.28 6.86 -16.48
N ALA A 49 10.77 7.24 -15.31
CA ALA A 49 11.24 6.75 -14.01
C ALA A 49 10.75 5.33 -13.67
N GLY A 50 9.91 4.71 -14.51
CA GLY A 50 9.38 3.36 -14.28
C GLY A 50 8.35 3.27 -13.15
N ILE A 51 7.81 4.39 -12.67
CA ILE A 51 6.81 4.45 -11.58
C ILE A 51 5.41 4.18 -12.11
N VAL A 52 5.10 4.70 -13.30
CA VAL A 52 3.80 4.51 -13.95
C VAL A 52 3.98 3.83 -15.30
N LYS A 53 2.96 3.05 -15.68
CA LYS A 53 2.84 2.47 -17.01
C LYS A 53 1.65 3.06 -17.73
N LYS A 54 1.70 2.96 -19.05
CA LYS A 54 0.73 3.55 -19.97
C LYS A 54 0.09 2.44 -20.79
N GLU A 55 -1.23 2.33 -20.73
CA GLU A 55 -2.01 1.31 -21.43
C GLU A 55 -3.03 1.96 -22.38
N ARG A 56 -3.13 1.43 -23.60
CA ARG A 56 -4.16 1.84 -24.57
C ARG A 56 -5.43 1.07 -24.28
N CYS A 57 -6.51 1.77 -23.95
CA CYS A 57 -7.82 1.13 -23.87
C CYS A 57 -8.39 0.91 -25.27
N GLY A 58 -8.97 -0.28 -25.47
CA GLY A 58 -9.80 -0.59 -26.64
C GLY A 58 -11.00 0.36 -26.72
N SER A 59 -11.43 0.68 -27.94
CA SER A 59 -12.45 1.68 -28.24
C SER A 59 -13.77 1.40 -27.52
N ARG A 60 -14.22 2.31 -26.64
CA ARG A 60 -15.62 2.32 -26.19
C ARG A 60 -16.49 3.25 -27.03
N GLU A 61 -15.89 4.22 -27.73
CA GLU A 61 -16.56 5.10 -28.69
C GLU A 61 -15.64 5.45 -29.88
N LYS A 62 -16.25 5.66 -31.05
CA LYS A 62 -15.55 5.98 -32.31
C LYS A 62 -14.72 7.26 -32.16
N GLY A 63 -13.40 7.15 -32.34
CA GLY A 63 -12.59 8.27 -32.87
C GLY A 63 -11.27 8.57 -32.18
N LYS A 64 -11.03 8.22 -30.90
CA LYS A 64 -9.74 8.45 -30.26
C LYS A 64 -9.37 7.32 -29.29
N PRO A 65 -8.20 6.65 -29.47
CA PRO A 65 -7.66 5.76 -28.46
C PRO A 65 -7.51 6.51 -27.13
N HIS A 66 -8.11 5.98 -26.07
CA HIS A 66 -7.95 6.55 -24.74
C HIS A 66 -6.72 5.93 -24.07
N MET A 67 -5.86 6.78 -23.50
CA MET A 67 -4.71 6.34 -22.72
C MET A 67 -5.12 6.31 -21.25
N LEU A 68 -4.89 5.17 -20.59
CA LEU A 68 -4.92 5.07 -19.13
C LEU A 68 -3.50 4.92 -18.60
N PHE A 69 -3.28 5.49 -17.43
CA PHE A 69 -2.07 5.36 -16.66
C PHE A 69 -2.39 4.62 -15.36
N SER A 70 -1.45 3.81 -14.90
CA SER A 70 -1.51 3.07 -13.64
C SER A 70 -0.10 2.91 -13.06
N LEU A 71 0.02 2.49 -11.80
CA LEU A 71 1.33 2.17 -11.22
C LEU A 71 1.97 0.99 -11.97
N ASN A 72 3.28 1.05 -12.14
CA ASN A 72 4.06 0.02 -12.81
C ASN A 72 4.53 -1.04 -11.80
N GLY A 73 3.56 -1.73 -11.20
CA GLY A 73 3.80 -2.68 -10.12
C GLY A 73 4.01 -2.02 -8.76
N ASP A 74 4.27 -2.85 -7.76
CA ASP A 74 4.46 -2.42 -6.39
C ASP A 74 5.93 -2.11 -6.14
N THR A 75 6.21 -0.86 -5.82
CA THR A 75 7.56 -0.38 -5.52
C THR A 75 7.56 0.49 -4.28
N ALA A 76 8.58 0.36 -3.45
CA ALA A 76 8.80 1.23 -2.31
C ALA A 76 9.99 2.15 -2.58
N TYR A 77 9.81 3.44 -2.32
CA TYR A 77 10.92 4.38 -2.22
C TYR A 77 11.23 4.61 -0.74
N ILE A 78 12.40 4.17 -0.31
CA ILE A 78 12.86 4.27 1.06
C ILE A 78 13.97 5.31 1.11
N ALA A 79 13.80 6.31 1.96
CA ALA A 79 14.84 7.28 2.31
C ALA A 79 15.06 7.18 3.82
N ALA A 80 16.22 6.65 4.22
CA ALA A 80 16.59 6.45 5.60
C ALA A 80 17.73 7.38 5.99
N ILE A 81 17.59 8.02 7.15
CA ILE A 81 18.60 8.91 7.72
C ILE A 81 18.79 8.50 9.18
N CYS A 82 19.89 7.81 9.46
CA CYS A 82 20.23 7.26 10.76
C CYS A 82 21.71 7.54 11.08
N SER A 83 22.08 7.45 12.36
CA SER A 83 23.49 7.53 12.73
C SER A 83 24.24 6.33 12.13
N GLY A 84 25.26 6.58 11.30
CA GLY A 84 26.04 5.55 10.62
C GLY A 84 25.41 4.94 9.36
N PHE A 85 24.20 5.37 8.96
CA PHE A 85 23.51 4.88 7.77
C PHE A 85 22.64 5.97 7.16
N SER A 86 22.89 6.31 5.90
CA SER A 86 22.05 7.24 5.14
C SER A 86 21.95 6.72 3.71
N GLU A 87 20.81 6.16 3.36
CA GLU A 87 20.61 5.54 2.06
C GLU A 87 19.23 5.89 1.50
N LYS A 88 19.17 5.98 0.18
CA LYS A 88 17.94 6.15 -0.58
C LYS A 88 17.89 5.08 -1.65
N LYS A 89 16.78 4.35 -1.68
CA LYS A 89 16.64 3.22 -2.59
C LYS A 89 15.20 3.03 -3.01
N MET A 90 15.03 2.72 -4.29
CA MET A 90 13.79 2.17 -4.81
C MET A 90 13.94 0.65 -4.88
N ILE A 91 13.00 -0.06 -4.29
CA ILE A 91 12.96 -1.52 -4.30
C ILE A 91 11.60 -2.01 -4.81
N PRO A 92 11.53 -3.13 -5.54
CA PRO A 92 10.27 -3.85 -5.72
C PRO A 92 9.71 -4.22 -4.34
N ALA A 93 8.40 -4.07 -4.15
CA ALA A 93 7.74 -4.33 -2.89
C ALA A 93 6.73 -5.48 -3.04
N ASP A 94 7.13 -6.68 -2.64
CA ASP A 94 6.18 -7.80 -2.52
C ASP A 94 5.24 -7.62 -1.31
N ALA A 95 4.35 -8.59 -1.10
CA ALA A 95 3.39 -8.57 0.01
C ALA A 95 4.05 -8.45 1.39
N HIS A 96 5.24 -9.04 1.59
CA HIS A 96 5.97 -8.97 2.85
C HIS A 96 6.55 -7.57 3.06
N HIS A 97 7.21 -7.00 2.05
CA HIS A 97 7.72 -5.63 2.12
C HIS A 97 6.60 -4.62 2.37
N GLN A 98 5.44 -4.81 1.72
CA GLN A 98 4.27 -3.95 1.93
C GLN A 98 3.74 -4.03 3.36
N ALA A 99 3.68 -5.23 3.94
CA ALA A 99 3.24 -5.41 5.33
C ALA A 99 4.19 -4.69 6.29
N VAL A 100 5.50 -4.91 6.18
CA VAL A 100 6.51 -4.24 7.01
C VAL A 100 6.43 -2.72 6.88
N LEU A 101 6.34 -2.19 5.66
CA LEU A 101 6.20 -0.76 5.43
C LEU A 101 4.91 -0.20 6.04
N ARG A 102 3.78 -0.92 5.93
CA ARG A 102 2.51 -0.51 6.55
C ARG A 102 2.60 -0.50 8.07
N ILE A 103 3.34 -1.45 8.68
CA ILE A 103 3.63 -1.44 10.12
C ILE A 103 4.42 -0.18 10.48
N TRP A 104 5.50 0.13 9.76
CA TRP A 104 6.34 1.30 10.01
C TRP A 104 5.61 2.64 9.80
N MET A 105 4.57 2.66 8.95
CA MET A 105 3.74 3.85 8.71
C MET A 105 2.65 4.04 9.78
N LEU A 106 2.53 3.15 10.77
CA LEU A 106 1.65 3.37 11.92
C LEU A 106 2.19 4.47 12.82
N THR A 107 1.30 5.29 13.36
CA THR A 107 1.61 6.43 14.24
C THR A 107 2.14 6.04 15.62
N SER A 108 2.14 4.75 15.97
CA SER A 108 2.49 4.23 17.29
C SER A 108 3.75 3.35 17.21
N PRO A 109 4.96 3.94 17.29
CA PRO A 109 6.23 3.22 17.12
C PRO A 109 6.45 2.09 18.13
N GLU A 110 5.87 2.21 19.32
CA GLU A 110 5.93 1.18 20.35
C GLU A 110 5.26 -0.14 19.94
N MET A 111 4.36 -0.10 18.95
CA MET A 111 3.73 -1.30 18.41
C MET A 111 4.57 -1.98 17.32
N HIS A 112 5.50 -1.27 16.68
CA HIS A 112 6.17 -1.75 15.45
C HIS A 112 6.83 -3.12 15.67
N LEU A 113 7.67 -3.25 16.70
CA LEU A 113 8.40 -4.48 16.98
C LEU A 113 7.47 -5.66 17.30
N SER A 114 6.46 -5.46 18.14
CA SER A 114 5.51 -6.50 18.52
C SER A 114 4.66 -6.95 17.34
N LEU A 115 4.26 -6.00 16.50
CA LEU A 115 3.43 -6.24 15.33
C LEU A 115 4.20 -6.92 14.20
N GLU A 116 5.48 -6.56 13.99
CA GLU A 116 6.38 -7.26 13.07
C GLU A 116 6.55 -8.73 13.48
N ARG A 117 6.84 -8.98 14.76
CA ARG A 117 6.98 -10.35 15.28
C ARG A 117 5.69 -11.14 15.12
N PHE A 118 4.55 -10.53 15.45
CA PHE A 118 3.25 -11.16 15.26
C PHE A 118 2.99 -11.48 13.79
N TYR A 119 3.25 -10.52 12.88
CA TYR A 119 3.10 -10.69 11.45
C TYR A 119 3.93 -11.87 10.93
N LEU A 120 5.19 -11.98 11.32
CA LEU A 120 6.09 -13.06 10.90
C LEU A 120 5.58 -14.45 11.31
N GLU A 121 4.99 -14.59 12.50
CA GLU A 121 4.40 -15.86 12.92
C GLU A 121 3.07 -16.13 12.22
N ALA A 122 2.23 -15.11 12.07
CA ALA A 122 0.93 -15.23 11.41
C ALA A 122 1.06 -15.53 9.90
N GLU A 123 2.08 -14.99 9.23
CA GLU A 123 2.34 -15.21 7.80
C GLU A 123 2.57 -16.68 7.46
N LYS A 124 3.15 -17.45 8.40
CA LYS A 124 3.39 -18.91 8.27
C LYS A 124 2.09 -19.73 8.31
N ILE A 125 0.98 -19.13 8.74
CA ILE A 125 -0.33 -19.79 8.82
C ILE A 125 -1.07 -19.56 7.50
N LEU A 126 -1.20 -20.62 6.69
CA LEU A 126 -1.76 -20.56 5.34
C LEU A 126 -3.20 -20.00 5.25
N GLY A 127 -3.97 -20.07 6.33
CA GLY A 127 -5.36 -19.58 6.38
C GLY A 127 -5.56 -18.16 6.92
N VAL A 128 -4.50 -17.38 7.18
CA VAL A 128 -4.64 -15.94 7.49
C VAL A 128 -4.91 -15.17 6.20
N SER A 129 -6.05 -14.50 6.11
CA SER A 129 -6.44 -13.69 4.95
C SER A 129 -6.02 -12.24 5.11
N SER A 130 -6.16 -11.66 6.30
CA SER A 130 -5.79 -10.26 6.54
C SER A 130 -5.42 -9.99 7.98
N ILE A 131 -4.57 -8.98 8.20
CA ILE A 131 -4.17 -8.48 9.51
C ILE A 131 -4.35 -6.98 9.51
N ALA A 132 -5.00 -6.48 10.56
CA ALA A 132 -5.23 -5.07 10.79
C ALA A 132 -4.82 -4.68 12.21
N ALA A 133 -4.34 -3.46 12.41
CA ALA A 133 -4.04 -2.93 13.73
C ALA A 133 -4.77 -1.62 13.97
N ASN A 134 -5.20 -1.41 15.21
CA ASN A 134 -5.64 -0.12 15.69
C ASN A 134 -4.46 0.53 16.44
N PRO A 135 -3.84 1.58 15.88
CA PRO A 135 -2.64 2.20 16.46
C PRO A 135 -2.92 2.84 17.83
N ASP A 136 -4.15 3.28 18.10
CA ASP A 136 -4.49 3.99 19.34
C ASP A 136 -4.70 3.04 20.54
N SER A 137 -4.98 1.76 20.29
CA SER A 137 -5.43 0.82 21.34
C SER A 137 -4.58 -0.44 21.47
N LYS A 138 -3.49 -0.58 20.72
CA LYS A 138 -2.65 -1.79 20.70
C LYS A 138 -3.43 -3.08 20.39
N LYS A 139 -4.55 -2.93 19.68
CA LYS A 139 -5.41 -4.03 19.24
C LYS A 139 -5.04 -4.45 17.85
N ILE A 140 -5.03 -5.76 17.63
CA ILE A 140 -4.89 -6.35 16.30
C ILE A 140 -6.12 -7.20 15.99
N MET A 141 -6.58 -7.09 14.77
CA MET A 141 -7.64 -7.91 14.21
C MET A 141 -7.04 -8.81 13.14
N VAL A 142 -7.23 -10.11 13.29
CA VAL A 142 -6.82 -11.09 12.29
C VAL A 142 -8.05 -11.76 11.70
N ILE A 143 -8.06 -11.85 10.38
CA ILE A 143 -9.11 -12.57 9.66
C ILE A 143 -8.52 -13.90 9.18
N ALA A 144 -9.19 -14.97 9.55
CA ALA A 144 -8.79 -16.33 9.20
C ALA A 144 -9.91 -17.02 8.40
N LYS A 145 -9.51 -17.92 7.50
CA LYS A 145 -10.40 -18.64 6.58
C LYS A 145 -11.12 -19.82 7.25
N ASP A 146 -10.52 -20.39 8.28
CA ASP A 146 -10.96 -21.61 8.92
C ASP A 146 -10.62 -21.64 10.42
N LYS A 147 -11.33 -22.49 11.17
CA LYS A 147 -11.19 -22.59 12.63
C LYS A 147 -9.83 -23.10 13.10
N ASP A 148 -9.11 -23.88 12.29
CA ASP A 148 -7.77 -24.36 12.64
C ASP A 148 -6.77 -23.20 12.59
N SER A 149 -6.86 -22.37 11.55
CA SER A 149 -6.11 -21.12 11.44
C SER A 149 -6.47 -20.14 12.55
N GLU A 150 -7.75 -20.00 12.91
CA GLU A 150 -8.16 -19.15 14.04
C GLU A 150 -7.48 -19.58 15.34
N LYS A 151 -7.48 -20.89 15.61
CA LYS A 151 -6.84 -21.46 16.80
C LYS A 151 -5.34 -21.20 16.80
N LYS A 152 -4.64 -21.49 15.69
CA LYS A 152 -3.19 -21.26 15.56
C LYS A 152 -2.81 -19.80 15.78
N VAL A 153 -3.59 -18.86 15.24
CA VAL A 153 -3.37 -17.43 15.46
C VAL A 153 -3.54 -17.04 16.92
N SER A 154 -4.56 -17.57 17.61
CA SER A 154 -4.80 -17.28 19.03
C SER A 154 -3.70 -17.80 19.97
N GLU A 155 -2.89 -18.75 19.51
CA GLU A 155 -1.76 -19.32 20.26
C GLU A 155 -0.45 -18.52 20.07
N ILE A 156 -0.42 -17.54 19.15
CA ILE A 156 0.76 -16.69 18.93
C ILE A 156 0.95 -15.80 20.17
N LYS A 157 2.12 -15.91 20.79
CA LYS A 157 2.49 -15.07 21.94
C LYS A 157 2.75 -13.64 21.49
N THR A 158 2.01 -12.69 22.04
CA THR A 158 2.17 -11.27 21.80
C THR A 158 1.68 -10.47 22.99
N ASP A 159 2.18 -9.25 23.16
CA ASP A 159 1.70 -8.25 24.11
C ASP A 159 0.55 -7.41 23.53
N LEU A 160 0.17 -7.65 22.28
CA LEU A 160 -0.96 -7.00 21.61
C LEU A 160 -2.28 -7.71 21.92
N GLU A 161 -3.37 -6.95 21.96
CA GLU A 161 -4.71 -7.52 22.14
C GLU A 161 -5.21 -8.09 20.81
N VAL A 162 -5.25 -9.43 20.69
CA VAL A 162 -5.61 -10.12 19.45
C VAL A 162 -7.10 -10.46 19.42
N THR A 163 -7.80 -9.97 18.40
CA THR A 163 -9.15 -10.41 18.04
C THR A 163 -9.09 -11.19 16.74
N VAL A 164 -9.59 -12.42 16.75
CA VAL A 164 -9.65 -13.28 15.56
C VAL A 164 -11.09 -13.36 15.06
N ALA A 165 -11.29 -13.14 13.77
CA ALA A 165 -12.59 -13.19 13.11
C ALA A 165 -12.54 -14.12 11.89
N GLY A 166 -13.65 -14.79 11.60
CA GLY A 166 -13.79 -15.59 10.39
C GLY A 166 -13.99 -14.72 9.14
N GLU A 167 -13.61 -15.24 7.97
CA GLU A 167 -13.64 -14.55 6.67
C GLU A 167 -14.99 -13.90 6.30
N LYS A 168 -16.11 -14.43 6.81
CA LYS A 168 -17.45 -13.83 6.63
C LYS A 168 -17.56 -12.40 7.20
N GLN A 169 -16.64 -12.00 8.07
CA GLN A 169 -16.58 -10.66 8.66
C GLN A 169 -15.60 -9.72 7.94
N ALA A 170 -14.90 -10.19 6.89
CA ALA A 170 -13.86 -9.43 6.18
C ALA A 170 -14.30 -8.09 5.58
N GLY A 171 -15.60 -7.93 5.28
CA GLY A 171 -16.14 -6.68 4.74
C GLY A 171 -16.39 -5.57 5.77
N ARG A 172 -16.16 -5.80 7.07
CA ARG A 172 -16.45 -4.83 8.14
C ARG A 172 -15.22 -4.57 8.99
N MET A 173 -14.25 -3.88 8.40
CA MET A 173 -13.13 -3.37 9.16
C MET A 173 -13.61 -2.25 10.10
N PRO A 174 -13.42 -2.35 11.42
CA PRO A 174 -13.88 -1.31 12.33
C PRO A 174 -13.15 0.02 12.07
N ALA A 175 -13.81 1.13 12.38
CA ALA A 175 -13.19 2.44 12.30
C ALA A 175 -11.92 2.50 13.17
N GLY A 176 -10.88 3.19 12.66
CA GLY A 176 -9.60 3.34 13.35
C GLY A 176 -8.63 2.16 13.19
N TYR A 177 -8.99 1.11 12.46
CA TYR A 177 -8.01 0.08 12.08
C TYR A 177 -7.32 0.42 10.76
N ALA A 178 -6.01 0.20 10.70
CA ALA A 178 -5.20 0.24 9.50
C ALA A 178 -4.92 -1.20 9.03
N CYS A 179 -5.13 -1.45 7.72
CA CYS A 179 -4.84 -2.75 7.13
C CYS A 179 -3.35 -2.89 6.91
N ILE A 180 -2.73 -3.88 7.55
CA ILE A 180 -1.31 -4.18 7.44
C ILE A 180 -1.09 -5.21 6.35
N TYR A 181 -1.95 -6.22 6.30
CA TYR A 181 -1.81 -7.35 5.41
C TYR A 181 -3.16 -7.77 4.84
N SER A 182 -3.19 -8.10 3.55
CA SER A 182 -4.35 -8.72 2.90
C SER A 182 -3.87 -9.59 1.74
N ARG A 183 -4.35 -10.83 1.68
CA ARG A 183 -4.21 -11.76 0.54
C ARG A 183 -5.44 -11.71 -0.37
#